data_AF-A0A537NU80-F1
#
_entry.id   AF-A0A537NU80-F1
#
_cell.length_a   1.000
_cell.length_b   1.000
_cell.length_c   1.000
_cell.angle_alpha   90.00
_cell.angle_beta   90.00
_cell.angle_gamma   90.00
#
_symmetry.space_group_name_H-M   'P 1'
#
loop_
_entity.id
_entity.type
_entity.pdbx_description
1 polymer ?
#
loop_
_entity_poly.entity_id
_entity_poly.type
_entity_poly.pdbx_seq_one_letter_code
_entity_poly.pdbx_strand_id
1 'polypeptide(L)'
;MKTKIFKAPSGASIKLTEMGFGAAPIGNLLRTVSEKDAQDTLAEAWKSGMRYFDTAPLYGAGLSETRLNHFLRGKPRGQYVVSTKVGRLLQVSKPAERLGIGKFFDIPSRREIYDYT
;
A
#
# COMPACT_ATOMS: atom_id res chain seq x y z
N MET A 1 1.09 -19.85 -7.54
CA MET A 1 -0.11 -19.02 -7.77
C MET A 1 -0.27 -18.75 -9.26
N LYS A 2 -1.50 -18.78 -9.80
CA LYS A 2 -1.77 -18.51 -11.22
C LYS A 2 -1.52 -17.03 -11.55
N THR A 3 -1.00 -16.77 -12.75
CA THR A 3 -0.71 -15.43 -13.25
C THR A 3 -1.51 -15.07 -14.48
N LYS A 4 -1.82 -13.79 -14.66
CA LYS A 4 -2.45 -13.23 -15.85
C LYS A 4 -1.62 -12.07 -16.40
N ILE A 5 -1.70 -11.85 -17.71
CA ILE A 5 -1.17 -10.65 -18.36
C ILE A 5 -2.33 -9.67 -18.52
N PHE A 6 -2.24 -8.54 -17.83
CA PHE A 6 -3.15 -7.41 -18.00
C PHE A 6 -2.63 -6.53 -19.14
N LYS A 7 -3.48 -6.22 -20.11
CA LYS A 7 -3.21 -5.25 -21.18
C LYS A 7 -3.85 -3.92 -20.76
N ALA A 8 -3.01 -2.95 -20.41
CA ALA A 8 -3.48 -1.62 -20.03
C ALA A 8 -3.94 -0.83 -21.26
N PRO A 9 -4.85 0.16 -21.11
CA PRO A 9 -5.24 1.05 -22.20
C PRO A 9 -4.05 1.79 -22.85
N SER A 10 -2.95 1.99 -22.12
CA SER A 10 -1.70 2.56 -22.63
C SER A 10 -0.91 1.62 -23.57
N GLY A 11 -1.38 0.39 -23.79
CA GLY A 11 -0.65 -0.66 -24.52
C GLY A 11 0.33 -1.45 -23.65
N ALA A 12 0.57 -1.03 -22.41
CA ALA A 12 1.47 -1.73 -21.49
C ALA A 12 0.95 -3.13 -21.16
N SER A 13 1.87 -4.10 -21.05
CA SER A 13 1.56 -5.47 -20.64
C SER A 13 2.14 -5.74 -19.25
N ILE A 14 1.28 -6.04 -18.29
CA ILE A 14 1.66 -6.22 -16.89
C ILE A 14 1.34 -7.65 -16.47
N LYS A 15 2.35 -8.42 -16.07
CA LYS A 15 2.17 -9.76 -15.52
C LYS A 15 1.86 -9.66 -14.03
N LEU A 16 0.71 -10.16 -13.62
CA LEU A 16 0.19 -10.10 -12.24
C LEU A 16 -0.16 -11.50 -11.75
N THR A 17 -0.13 -11.72 -10.45
CA THR A 17 -0.85 -12.86 -9.84
C THR A 17 -2.36 -12.61 -9.90
N GLU A 18 -3.16 -13.66 -10.10
CA GLU A 18 -4.64 -13.52 -10.11
C GLU A 18 -5.20 -12.98 -8.80
N MET A 19 -4.51 -13.23 -7.69
CA MET A 19 -4.79 -12.65 -6.38
C MET A 19 -3.65 -11.70 -5.99
N GLY A 20 -4.02 -10.52 -5.53
CA GLY A 20 -3.10 -9.51 -5.02
C GLY A 20 -3.34 -9.21 -3.55
N PHE A 21 -2.39 -8.52 -2.94
CA PHE A 21 -2.48 -8.07 -1.55
C PHE A 21 -2.87 -6.58 -1.51
N GLY A 22 -4.05 -6.28 -0.97
CA GLY A 22 -4.48 -4.90 -0.71
C GLY A 22 -3.97 -4.42 0.64
N ALA A 23 -3.14 -3.37 0.64
CA ALA A 23 -2.39 -2.93 1.82
C ALA A 23 -3.09 -1.86 2.67
N ALA A 24 -4.36 -1.55 2.43
CA ALA A 24 -5.10 -0.57 3.25
C ALA A 24 -5.22 -0.98 4.73
N PRO A 25 -5.53 -2.25 5.08
CA PRO A 25 -5.63 -2.67 6.48
C PRO A 25 -4.32 -2.52 7.26
N ILE A 26 -3.18 -2.84 6.64
CA ILE A 26 -1.86 -2.64 7.27
C ILE A 26 -1.46 -1.16 7.31
N GLY A 27 -2.25 -0.25 6.76
CA GLY A 27 -2.18 1.19 7.02
C GLY A 27 -2.99 1.61 8.25
N ASN A 28 -3.38 0.67 9.11
CA ASN A 28 -4.22 0.87 10.29
C ASN A 28 -5.64 1.40 9.97
N LEU A 29 -6.23 0.91 8.87
CA LEU A 29 -7.63 1.16 8.56
C LEU A 29 -8.51 0.42 9.58
N LEU A 30 -9.45 1.15 10.20
CA LEU A 30 -10.42 0.70 11.22
C LEU A 30 -9.83 0.27 12.58
N ARG A 31 -8.56 -0.14 12.64
CA ARG A 31 -7.86 -0.49 13.89
C ARG A 31 -6.36 -0.40 13.71
N THR A 32 -5.64 -0.31 14.83
CA THR A 32 -4.19 -0.47 14.83
C THR A 32 -3.80 -1.90 14.47
N VAL A 33 -2.78 -2.02 13.62
CA VAL A 33 -2.07 -3.26 13.29
C VAL A 33 -0.63 -3.08 13.75
N SER A 34 -0.12 -4.01 14.55
CA SER A 34 1.27 -3.98 15.00
C SER A 34 2.23 -4.11 13.81
N GLU A 35 3.45 -3.60 13.95
CA GLU A 35 4.45 -3.76 12.88
C GLU A 35 4.73 -5.24 12.60
N LYS A 36 4.81 -6.06 13.65
CA LYS A 36 5.00 -7.50 13.53
C LYS A 36 3.88 -8.16 12.71
N ASP A 37 2.62 -7.89 13.03
CA ASP A 37 1.49 -8.50 12.32
C ASP A 37 1.42 -8.04 10.86
N ALA A 38 1.75 -6.76 10.59
CA ALA A 38 1.81 -6.24 9.23
C ALA A 38 2.89 -6.98 8.41
N GLN A 39 4.09 -7.15 8.97
CA GLN A 39 5.20 -7.84 8.29
C GLN A 39 4.93 -9.35 8.16
N ASP A 40 4.38 -10.00 9.17
CA ASP A 40 4.00 -11.42 9.12
C ASP A 40 2.92 -11.67 8.06
N THR A 41 1.93 -10.78 7.97
CA THR A 41 0.88 -10.84 6.94
C THR A 41 1.46 -10.70 5.53
N LEU A 42 2.36 -9.74 5.33
CA LEU A 42 3.05 -9.55 4.04
C LEU A 42 3.94 -10.76 3.69
N ALA A 43 4.65 -11.31 4.69
CA ALA A 43 5.45 -12.49 4.53
C ALA A 43 4.60 -13.71 4.12
N GLU A 44 3.43 -13.88 4.72
CA GLU A 44 2.52 -14.97 4.37
C GLU A 44 1.92 -14.80 2.97
N ALA A 45 1.52 -13.58 2.60
CA ALA A 45 1.10 -13.28 1.23
C ALA A 45 2.19 -13.64 0.20
N TRP A 46 3.45 -13.32 0.50
CA TRP A 46 4.59 -13.69 -0.34
C TRP A 46 4.82 -15.21 -0.40
N LYS A 47 4.79 -15.91 0.74
CA LYS A 47 4.93 -17.37 0.81
C LYS A 47 3.84 -18.09 0.03
N SER A 48 2.60 -17.60 0.12
CA SER A 48 1.43 -18.05 -0.65
C SER A 48 1.53 -17.78 -2.16
N GLY A 49 2.58 -17.08 -2.59
CA GLY A 49 2.88 -16.84 -4.01
C GLY A 49 2.26 -15.56 -4.58
N MET A 50 1.65 -14.69 -3.77
CA MET A 50 1.18 -13.38 -4.24
C MET A 50 2.38 -12.51 -4.63
N ARG A 51 2.26 -11.83 -5.77
CA ARG A 51 3.31 -10.91 -6.27
C ARG A 51 2.76 -9.56 -6.73
N TYR A 52 1.46 -9.35 -6.62
CA TYR A 52 0.83 -8.06 -6.85
C TYR A 52 0.45 -7.42 -5.51
N PHE A 53 0.96 -6.23 -5.22
CA PHE A 53 0.71 -5.47 -3.99
C PHE A 53 0.12 -4.11 -4.33
N ASP A 54 -1.05 -3.79 -3.77
CA ASP A 54 -1.73 -2.51 -3.96
C ASP A 54 -1.65 -1.65 -2.70
N THR A 55 -1.29 -0.39 -2.86
CA THR A 55 -1.24 0.62 -1.79
C THR A 55 -1.76 1.98 -2.26
N ALA A 56 -1.67 3.01 -1.43
CA ALA A 56 -2.04 4.39 -1.76
C ALA A 56 -1.51 5.39 -0.72
N PRO A 57 -1.30 6.67 -1.08
CA PRO A 57 -0.99 7.72 -0.11
C PRO A 57 -2.05 7.86 1.00
N LEU A 58 -3.34 7.66 0.66
CA LEU A 58 -4.43 7.70 1.63
C LEU A 58 -4.30 6.61 2.72
N TYR A 59 -3.69 5.47 2.40
CA TYR A 59 -3.69 4.31 3.29
C TYR A 59 -2.77 4.55 4.49
N GLY A 60 -3.40 5.06 5.55
CA GLY A 60 -2.73 5.43 6.79
C GLY A 60 -1.74 6.58 6.63
N ALA A 61 -2.06 7.58 5.80
CA ALA A 61 -1.16 8.71 5.54
C ALA A 61 0.25 8.30 5.10
N GLY A 62 0.33 7.34 4.18
CA GLY A 62 1.57 6.76 3.68
C GLY A 62 2.21 5.70 4.59
N LEU A 63 1.57 5.31 5.71
CA LEU A 63 2.04 4.21 6.55
C LEU A 63 2.04 2.89 5.77
N SER A 64 1.01 2.63 4.97
CA SER A 64 0.92 1.44 4.12
C SER A 64 2.12 1.35 3.15
N GLU A 65 2.44 2.45 2.47
CA GLU A 65 3.60 2.54 1.56
C GLU A 65 4.92 2.34 2.31
N THR A 66 5.04 2.90 3.51
CA THR A 66 6.23 2.76 4.37
C THR A 66 6.46 1.31 4.80
N ARG A 67 5.41 0.61 5.23
CA ARG A 67 5.47 -0.80 5.64
C ARG A 67 5.75 -1.73 4.46
N LEU A 68 5.14 -1.45 3.32
CA LEU A 68 5.38 -2.20 2.08
C LEU A 68 6.83 -2.00 1.60
N ASN A 69 7.37 -0.78 1.67
CA ASN A 69 8.78 -0.51 1.39
C ASN A 69 9.70 -1.32 2.31
N HIS A 70 9.45 -1.34 3.63
CA HIS A 70 10.24 -2.14 4.56
C HIS A 70 10.28 -3.62 4.15
N PHE A 71 9.13 -4.20 3.79
CA PHE A 71 9.03 -5.59 3.38
C PHE A 71 9.71 -5.89 2.03
N LEU A 72 9.56 -5.00 1.04
CA LEU A 72 10.01 -5.24 -0.33
C LEU A 72 11.46 -4.82 -0.61
N ARG A 73 12.08 -3.98 0.24
CA ARG A 73 13.41 -3.38 0.03
C ARG A 73 14.53 -4.39 -0.31
N GLY A 74 14.43 -5.63 0.18
CA GLY A 74 15.41 -6.69 -0.10
C GLY A 74 14.99 -7.70 -1.17
N LYS A 75 13.82 -7.54 -1.80
CA LYS A 75 13.28 -8.52 -2.75
C LYS A 75 13.69 -8.20 -4.20
N PRO A 76 13.88 -9.21 -5.06
CA PRO A 76 14.21 -8.96 -6.46
C PRO A 76 13.10 -8.15 -7.15
N ARG A 77 13.44 -6.94 -7.64
CA ARG A 77 12.45 -5.97 -8.16
C ARG A 77 11.57 -6.54 -9.28
N GLY A 78 12.13 -7.40 -10.14
CA GLY A 78 11.41 -8.04 -11.25
C GLY A 78 10.44 -9.15 -10.84
N GLN A 79 10.40 -9.54 -9.56
CA GLN A 79 9.52 -10.62 -9.09
C GLN A 79 8.16 -10.12 -8.59
N TYR A 80 7.93 -8.82 -8.50
CA TYR A 80 6.68 -8.27 -7.98
C TYR A 80 6.22 -7.00 -8.71
N VAL A 81 4.92 -6.73 -8.61
CA VAL A 81 4.27 -5.52 -9.12
C VAL A 81 3.68 -4.77 -7.93
N VAL A 82 3.88 -3.46 -7.93
CA VAL A 82 3.25 -2.53 -6.98
C VAL A 82 2.33 -1.61 -7.76
N SER A 83 1.08 -1.48 -7.31
CA SER A 83 0.21 -0.37 -7.69
C SER A 83 0.10 0.62 -6.53
N THR A 84 0.15 1.91 -6.86
CA THR A 84 -0.24 2.97 -5.94
C THR A 84 -1.19 3.92 -6.67
N LYS A 85 -1.70 4.92 -5.96
CA LYS A 85 -2.74 5.83 -6.43
C LYS A 85 -2.21 7.26 -6.39
N VAL A 86 -2.70 8.10 -7.30
CA VAL A 86 -2.40 9.53 -7.33
C VAL A 86 -3.63 10.34 -6.90
N GLY A 87 -3.55 11.67 -6.89
CA GLY A 87 -4.67 12.53 -6.49
C GLY A 87 -4.54 13.14 -5.09
N ARG A 88 -3.57 12.68 -4.27
CA ARG A 88 -3.38 13.14 -2.88
C ARG A 88 -1.89 13.29 -2.56
N LEU A 89 -1.44 14.53 -2.41
CA LEU A 89 -0.15 14.84 -1.83
C LEU A 89 -0.26 14.82 -0.31
N LEU A 90 0.70 14.18 0.35
CA LEU A 90 0.75 14.14 1.82
C LEU A 90 1.63 15.28 2.33
N GLN A 91 1.06 16.17 3.13
CA GLN A 91 1.78 17.25 3.80
C GLN A 91 1.78 17.03 5.30
N VAL A 92 2.92 17.25 5.96
CA VAL A 92 3.01 17.25 7.43
C VAL A 92 1.99 18.24 8.01
N SER A 93 1.26 17.82 9.04
CA SER A 93 0.25 18.65 9.71
C SER A 93 0.27 18.43 11.22
N LYS A 94 -0.48 19.27 11.95
CA LYS A 94 -0.76 19.04 13.38
C LYS A 94 -1.64 17.80 13.55
N PRO A 95 -1.56 17.06 14.67
CA PRO A 95 -2.38 15.86 14.89
C PRO A 95 -3.89 16.09 14.76
N ALA A 96 -4.40 17.27 15.13
CA ALA A 96 -5.82 17.61 15.02
C ALA A 96 -6.29 17.84 13.56
N GLU A 97 -5.36 18.09 12.65
CA GLU A 97 -5.62 18.36 11.23
C GLU A 97 -5.24 17.16 10.34
N ARG A 98 -4.88 16.02 10.94
CA ARG A 98 -4.45 14.84 10.20
C ARG A 98 -5.61 14.23 9.42
N LEU A 99 -5.25 13.55 8.34
CA LEU A 99 -6.21 12.80 7.55
C LEU A 99 -6.80 11.62 8.33
N GLY A 100 -8.06 11.30 8.02
CA GLY A 100 -8.67 10.03 8.43
C GLY A 100 -8.98 9.88 9.93
N ILE A 101 -9.27 10.98 10.64
CA ILE A 101 -9.77 10.93 12.03
C ILE A 101 -11.02 10.04 12.09
N GLY A 102 -11.03 9.09 13.04
CA GLY A 102 -12.08 8.07 13.19
C GLY A 102 -12.04 6.91 12.21
N LYS A 103 -11.11 6.92 11.22
CA LYS A 103 -10.96 5.84 10.23
C LYS A 103 -9.58 5.17 10.29
N PHE A 104 -8.53 5.95 10.54
CA PHE A 104 -7.16 5.48 10.65
C PHE A 104 -6.58 5.80 12.03
N PHE A 105 -5.87 4.83 12.59
CA PHE A 105 -5.38 4.82 13.97
C PHE A 105 -3.86 4.68 14.01
N ASP A 106 -3.16 5.37 14.92
CA ASP A 106 -1.70 5.30 15.07
C ASP A 106 -0.93 5.48 13.74
N ILE A 107 -1.25 6.55 13.01
CA ILE A 107 -0.65 6.89 11.71
C ILE A 107 0.17 8.18 11.79
N PRO A 108 1.09 8.43 10.83
CA PRO A 108 1.80 9.70 10.74
C PRO A 108 0.84 10.91 10.70
N SER A 109 1.23 12.02 11.34
CA SER A 109 0.47 13.28 11.28
C SER A 109 0.72 13.99 9.96
N ARG A 110 -0.11 13.65 8.97
CA ARG A 110 -0.14 14.28 7.65
C ARG A 110 -1.59 14.54 7.24
N ARG A 111 -1.80 15.61 6.48
CA ARG A 111 -3.05 15.92 5.78
C ARG A 111 -2.91 15.61 4.30
N GLU A 112 -4.00 15.29 3.64
CA GLU A 112 -4.07 15.22 2.18
C GLU A 112 -4.31 16.61 1.57
N ILE A 113 -3.56 16.91 0.52
CA ILE A 113 -3.87 17.97 -0.42
C ILE A 113 -4.25 17.29 -1.72
N TYR A 114 -5.46 17.56 -2.22
CA TYR A 114 -5.87 17.03 -3.51
C TYR A 114 -5.05 17.68 -4.62
N ASP A 115 -4.42 16.86 -5.44
CA ASP A 115 -3.63 17.29 -6.58
C ASP A 115 -3.88 16.36 -7.77
N TYR A 116 -4.50 16.92 -8.80
CA TYR A 116 -4.82 16.24 -10.06
C TYR A 116 -4.15 16.94 -11.25
N THR A 117 -3.18 17.82 -10.98
CA THR A 117 -2.43 18.55 -12.01
C THR A 117 -1.34 17.69 -12.66
#